data_AF-A0A508WUG0-F1
#
_entry.id   AF-A0A508WUG0-F1
#
_cell.length_a   1.000
_cell.length_b   1.000
_cell.length_c   1.000
_cell.angle_alpha   90.00
_cell.angle_beta   90.00
_cell.angle_gamma   90.00
#
_symmetry.space_group_name_H-M   'P 1'
#
loop_
_entity.id
_entity.type
_entity.pdbx_description
1 polymer ?
#
loop_
_entity_poly.entity_id
_entity_poly.type
_entity_poly.pdbx_seq_one_letter_code
_entity_poly.pdbx_strand_id
1 'polypeptide(L)'
;MVDRLTIEHWRNAPRLTCLAAFFETTASGQGGAPDLAQPQLDMSLLDFDLEVSVFSDTHRRLWGPFDSHYFASIPYRLEEECRLGAAILSFASRAWARSASPTTIYTLGTGTGCLARTLATLGNGRIEALCCSPTAANRTSFFAKRASEHAHFFHGPFFELDDERYATDDDLLPFRGGFDVLLEDTTFQMYDRDRLKQLEFVVPRIRPGGLLVQVQKLAHEDRDIYEERERQKDEVFKSRFFSTGHISKKKDEVLNTMTDLQVDLATTVAALRAFFRYSVLTWNSGNFYTIVSSNSRSSVLELISLMVKPAIPPGYCHERLPATIVDTEVEALAPDLTWRSANTMVPLAPKLGIMK
;
A
#
# COMPACT_ATOMS: atom_id res chain seq x y z
N MET A 1 20.38 -9.69 -10.96
CA MET A 1 19.80 -8.84 -12.02
C MET A 1 18.85 -9.75 -12.75
N VAL A 2 17.57 -9.41 -12.76
CA VAL A 2 16.53 -10.25 -13.34
C VAL A 2 16.83 -10.46 -14.83
N ASP A 3 16.74 -11.71 -15.29
CA ASP A 3 17.12 -12.07 -16.64
C ASP A 3 16.11 -11.56 -17.68
N ARG A 4 16.56 -11.44 -18.92
CA ARG A 4 15.78 -10.87 -20.02
C ARG A 4 14.48 -11.63 -20.27
N LEU A 5 14.47 -12.96 -20.08
CA LEU A 5 13.27 -13.77 -20.30
C LEU A 5 12.18 -13.44 -19.27
N THR A 6 12.55 -13.26 -18.00
CA THR A 6 11.61 -12.79 -16.97
C THR A 6 11.06 -11.39 -17.29
N ILE A 7 11.89 -10.45 -17.75
CA ILE A 7 11.41 -9.12 -18.13
C ILE A 7 10.46 -9.19 -19.33
N GLU A 8 10.78 -9.99 -20.35
CA GLU A 8 9.90 -10.22 -21.50
C GLU A 8 8.58 -10.90 -21.08
N HIS A 9 8.61 -11.80 -20.11
CA HIS A 9 7.41 -12.38 -19.51
C HIS A 9 6.52 -11.30 -18.86
N TRP A 10 7.09 -10.43 -18.02
CA TRP A 10 6.34 -9.36 -17.37
C TRP A 10 5.78 -8.32 -18.36
N ARG A 11 6.45 -8.07 -19.49
CA ARG A 11 5.92 -7.22 -20.57
C ARG A 11 4.62 -7.75 -21.18
N ASN A 12 4.41 -9.06 -21.14
CA ASN A 12 3.20 -9.72 -21.65
C ASN A 12 2.16 -9.99 -20.56
N ALA A 13 2.42 -9.60 -19.32
CA ALA A 13 1.55 -9.89 -18.21
C ALA A 13 0.18 -9.18 -18.29
N PRO A 14 -0.87 -9.71 -17.62
CA PRO A 14 -2.22 -9.15 -17.66
C PRO A 14 -2.30 -7.65 -17.42
N ARG A 15 -1.47 -7.11 -16.52
CA ARG A 15 -1.42 -5.67 -16.22
C ARG A 15 -1.23 -4.78 -17.44
N LEU A 16 -0.45 -5.25 -18.41
CA LEU A 16 -0.05 -4.52 -19.62
C LEU A 16 -0.83 -4.97 -20.86
N THR A 17 -1.53 -6.10 -20.77
CA THR A 17 -2.29 -6.68 -21.88
C THR A 17 -3.79 -6.63 -21.60
N CYS A 18 -4.40 -7.74 -21.20
CA CYS A 18 -5.86 -7.88 -21.12
C CYS A 18 -6.52 -6.99 -20.04
N LEU A 19 -5.80 -6.53 -19.01
CA LEU A 19 -6.33 -5.61 -18.00
C LEU A 19 -6.04 -4.13 -18.31
N ALA A 20 -5.25 -3.82 -19.34
CA ALA A 20 -4.81 -2.45 -19.61
C ALA A 20 -5.99 -1.50 -19.84
N ALA A 21 -6.98 -1.92 -20.63
CA ALA A 21 -8.17 -1.12 -20.91
C ALA A 21 -9.04 -0.88 -19.68
N PHE A 22 -9.15 -1.88 -18.78
CA PHE A 22 -9.86 -1.74 -17.51
C PHE A 22 -9.19 -0.67 -16.63
N PHE A 23 -7.87 -0.73 -16.47
CA PHE A 23 -7.13 0.26 -15.68
C PHE A 23 -7.22 1.65 -16.31
N GLU A 24 -7.13 1.78 -17.63
CA GLU A 24 -7.27 3.07 -18.33
C GLU A 24 -8.66 3.68 -18.14
N THR A 25 -9.71 2.88 -18.31
CA THR A 25 -11.12 3.30 -18.13
C THR A 25 -11.39 3.73 -16.69
N THR A 26 -10.88 2.98 -15.72
CA THR A 26 -11.07 3.28 -14.30
C THR A 26 -10.28 4.52 -13.87
N ALA A 27 -9.01 4.62 -14.29
CA ALA A 27 -8.14 5.74 -13.97
C ALA A 27 -8.58 7.07 -14.61
N SER A 28 -9.22 7.01 -15.77
CA SER A 28 -9.79 8.19 -16.45
C SER A 28 -11.16 8.59 -15.91
N GLY A 29 -11.73 7.82 -14.97
CA GLY A 29 -13.06 8.04 -14.42
C GLY A 29 -14.21 7.72 -15.38
N GLN A 30 -13.93 7.04 -16.50
CA GLN A 30 -14.94 6.63 -17.48
C GLN A 30 -15.66 5.33 -17.08
N GLY A 31 -15.20 4.65 -16.03
CA GLY A 31 -15.86 3.46 -15.50
C GLY A 31 -15.28 3.02 -14.15
N GLY A 32 -15.84 1.95 -13.60
CA GLY A 32 -15.34 1.32 -12.37
C GLY A 32 -15.66 2.04 -11.06
N ALA A 33 -16.10 3.29 -11.09
CA ALA A 33 -16.51 4.07 -9.91
C ALA A 33 -17.70 3.42 -9.18
N PRO A 34 -17.78 3.55 -7.84
CA PRO A 34 -18.93 3.07 -7.08
C PRO A 34 -20.19 3.87 -7.39
N ASP A 35 -21.29 3.15 -7.57
CA ASP A 35 -22.60 3.67 -8.01
C ASP A 35 -23.62 3.82 -6.89
N LEU A 36 -23.40 3.20 -5.72
CA LEU A 36 -24.31 3.32 -4.57
C LEU A 36 -23.83 4.37 -3.55
N ALA A 37 -22.54 4.35 -3.22
CA ALA A 37 -21.96 5.27 -2.24
C ALA A 37 -20.47 5.46 -2.46
N GLN A 38 -19.93 6.61 -2.05
CA GLN A 38 -18.49 6.81 -2.03
C GLN A 38 -17.89 6.19 -0.77
N PRO A 39 -16.72 5.52 -0.84
CA PRO A 39 -16.02 5.03 0.34
C PRO A 39 -15.68 6.20 1.26
N GLN A 40 -15.94 6.05 2.55
CA GLN A 40 -15.63 7.03 3.60
C GLN A 40 -14.81 6.34 4.69
N LEU A 41 -13.85 7.08 5.25
CA LEU A 41 -13.03 6.58 6.32
C LEU A 41 -13.86 6.52 7.61
N ASP A 42 -13.93 5.36 8.24
CA ASP A 42 -14.53 5.24 9.57
C ASP A 42 -13.50 5.55 10.67
N MET A 43 -13.46 6.81 11.10
CA MET A 43 -12.55 7.26 12.14
C MET A 43 -12.79 6.59 13.51
N SER A 44 -13.97 6.01 13.74
CA SER A 44 -14.24 5.31 14.99
C SER A 44 -13.42 4.02 15.12
N LEU A 45 -13.09 3.37 13.99
CA LEU A 45 -12.21 2.20 13.96
C LEU A 45 -10.75 2.55 14.26
N LEU A 46 -10.39 3.83 14.20
CA LEU A 46 -9.06 4.37 14.43
C LEU A 46 -8.98 5.18 15.73
N ASP A 47 -9.95 4.98 16.65
CA ASP A 47 -10.04 5.68 17.93
C ASP A 47 -9.95 7.22 17.81
N PHE A 48 -10.41 7.76 16.67
CA PHE A 48 -10.32 9.18 16.32
C PHE A 48 -8.91 9.77 16.45
N ASP A 49 -7.89 8.99 16.06
CA ASP A 49 -6.49 9.39 16.11
C ASP A 49 -6.22 10.67 15.28
N LEU A 50 -5.57 11.66 15.90
CA LEU A 50 -5.29 12.95 15.27
C LEU A 50 -4.36 12.84 14.06
N GLU A 51 -3.30 12.05 14.14
CA GLU A 51 -2.33 11.93 13.04
C GLU A 51 -2.99 11.29 11.82
N VAL A 52 -3.77 10.22 12.04
CA VAL A 52 -4.53 9.57 10.97
C VAL A 52 -5.61 10.49 10.41
N SER A 53 -6.25 11.30 11.27
CA SER A 53 -7.26 12.30 10.83
C SER A 53 -6.64 13.32 9.87
N VAL A 54 -5.52 13.95 10.25
CA VAL A 54 -4.81 14.94 9.43
C VAL A 54 -4.34 14.33 8.11
N PHE A 55 -3.76 13.13 8.18
CA PHE A 55 -3.34 12.40 7.00
C PHE A 55 -4.52 12.14 6.05
N SER A 56 -5.63 11.64 6.59
CA SER A 56 -6.81 11.26 5.82
C SER A 56 -7.52 12.43 5.14
N ASP A 57 -7.57 13.61 5.76
CA ASP A 57 -8.15 14.82 5.15
C ASP A 57 -7.34 15.24 3.92
N THR A 58 -6.01 15.29 4.05
CA THR A 58 -5.13 15.60 2.91
C THR A 58 -5.24 14.52 1.84
N HIS A 59 -5.17 13.26 2.24
CA HIS A 59 -5.30 12.11 1.37
C HIS A 59 -6.59 12.18 0.53
N ARG A 60 -7.73 12.40 1.16
CA ARG A 60 -9.04 12.50 0.50
C ARG A 60 -9.09 13.60 -0.56
N ARG A 61 -8.52 14.78 -0.28
CA ARG A 61 -8.50 15.92 -1.22
C ARG A 61 -7.68 15.64 -2.48
N LEU A 62 -6.70 14.74 -2.36
CA LEU A 62 -5.78 14.37 -3.43
C LEU A 62 -6.22 13.13 -4.22
N TRP A 63 -7.37 12.53 -3.92
CA TRP A 63 -7.91 11.41 -4.69
C TRP A 63 -8.06 11.77 -6.17
N GLY A 64 -7.68 10.82 -7.01
CA GLY A 64 -8.08 10.72 -8.40
C GLY A 64 -9.19 9.68 -8.61
N PRO A 65 -9.64 9.48 -9.85
CA PRO A 65 -10.79 8.62 -10.14
C PRO A 65 -10.62 7.15 -9.72
N PHE A 66 -9.41 6.61 -9.85
CA PHE A 66 -9.12 5.22 -9.47
C PHE A 66 -9.26 4.96 -7.96
N ASP A 67 -8.99 5.97 -7.14
CA ASP A 67 -8.93 5.83 -5.68
C ASP A 67 -10.30 5.41 -5.11
N SER A 68 -11.39 6.03 -5.58
CA SER A 68 -12.76 5.62 -5.20
C SER A 68 -13.07 4.17 -5.57
N HIS A 69 -12.61 3.70 -6.73
CA HIS A 69 -12.77 2.30 -7.13
C HIS A 69 -12.01 1.37 -6.18
N TYR A 70 -10.74 1.71 -5.93
CA TYR A 70 -9.82 0.89 -5.15
C TYR A 70 -10.32 0.71 -3.71
N PHE A 71 -10.65 1.80 -3.01
CA PHE A 71 -11.10 1.76 -1.62
C PHE A 71 -12.49 1.18 -1.43
N ALA A 72 -13.34 1.20 -2.46
CA ALA A 72 -14.62 0.50 -2.43
C ALA A 72 -14.49 -1.01 -2.73
N SER A 73 -13.36 -1.46 -3.27
CA SER A 73 -13.18 -2.85 -3.75
C SER A 73 -12.45 -3.76 -2.77
N ILE A 74 -11.70 -3.20 -1.82
CA ILE A 74 -10.92 -3.95 -0.82
C ILE A 74 -11.42 -3.58 0.59
N PRO A 75 -11.91 -4.56 1.38
CA PRO A 75 -12.46 -4.28 2.69
C PRO A 75 -11.47 -3.57 3.62
N TYR A 76 -11.86 -2.39 4.12
CA TYR A 76 -11.10 -1.58 5.08
C TYR A 76 -9.70 -1.15 4.62
N ARG A 77 -9.45 -1.14 3.31
CA ARG A 77 -8.16 -0.72 2.75
C ARG A 77 -7.90 0.77 2.91
N LEU A 78 -8.95 1.59 2.93
CA LEU A 78 -8.85 3.03 3.16
C LEU A 78 -8.34 3.33 4.56
N GLU A 79 -8.92 2.66 5.56
CA GLU A 79 -8.48 2.72 6.95
C GLU A 79 -7.02 2.29 7.07
N GLU A 80 -6.64 1.19 6.42
CA GLU A 80 -5.26 0.73 6.41
C GLU A 80 -4.30 1.71 5.73
N GLU A 81 -4.69 2.33 4.60
CA GLU A 81 -3.82 3.28 3.91
C GLU A 81 -3.58 4.52 4.75
N CYS A 82 -4.63 5.05 5.38
CA CYS A 82 -4.51 6.22 6.24
C CYS A 82 -3.68 5.89 7.50
N ARG A 83 -3.87 4.71 8.09
CA ARG A 83 -3.10 4.24 9.25
C ARG A 83 -1.62 4.06 8.93
N LEU A 84 -1.31 3.34 7.85
CA LEU A 84 0.04 3.07 7.38
C LEU A 84 0.71 4.36 6.89
N GLY A 85 0.00 5.18 6.12
CA GLY A 85 0.49 6.45 5.57
C GLY A 85 0.88 7.45 6.67
N ALA A 86 0.06 7.58 7.72
CA ALA A 86 0.40 8.41 8.88
C ALA A 86 1.67 7.90 9.60
N ALA A 87 1.81 6.59 9.77
CA ALA A 87 3.01 5.99 10.37
C ALA A 87 4.26 6.21 9.49
N ILE A 88 4.14 6.05 8.17
CA ILE A 88 5.23 6.32 7.21
C ILE A 88 5.63 7.80 7.25
N LEU A 89 4.68 8.72 7.30
CA LEU A 89 4.95 10.15 7.41
C LEU A 89 5.77 10.47 8.68
N SER A 90 5.36 9.91 9.82
CA SER A 90 6.08 10.05 11.09
C SER A 90 7.48 9.42 11.04
N PHE A 91 7.59 8.22 10.45
CA PHE A 91 8.88 7.52 10.27
C PHE A 91 9.84 8.35 9.41
N ALA A 92 9.37 8.83 8.26
CA ALA A 92 10.13 9.66 7.34
C ALA A 92 10.54 11.00 7.95
N SER A 93 9.65 11.63 8.74
CA SER A 93 9.97 12.87 9.44
C SER A 93 11.09 12.67 10.47
N ARG A 94 11.08 11.54 11.19
CA ARG A 94 12.16 11.18 12.12
C ARG A 94 13.46 10.85 11.40
N ALA A 95 13.40 10.11 10.28
CA ALA A 95 14.56 9.80 9.46
C ALA A 95 15.22 11.09 8.93
N TRP A 96 14.42 12.01 8.37
CA TRP A 96 14.88 13.34 7.95
C TRP A 96 15.52 14.12 9.10
N ALA A 97 14.91 14.13 10.28
CA ALA A 97 15.46 14.84 11.44
C ALA A 97 16.83 14.29 11.88
N ARG A 98 17.10 12.99 11.66
CA ARG A 98 18.39 12.36 11.97
C ARG A 98 19.46 12.61 10.90
N SER A 99 19.07 12.64 9.62
CA SER A 99 20.02 12.70 8.49
C SER A 99 20.16 14.09 7.86
N ALA A 100 19.26 15.02 8.19
CA ALA A 100 19.07 16.29 7.50
C ALA A 100 18.90 16.17 5.96
N SER A 101 18.53 14.98 5.48
CA SER A 101 18.33 14.67 4.06
C SER A 101 16.89 14.20 3.83
N PRO A 102 16.24 14.56 2.70
CA PRO A 102 14.89 14.10 2.41
C PRO A 102 14.80 12.57 2.44
N THR A 103 13.75 12.06 3.08
CA THR A 103 13.41 10.64 3.03
C THR A 103 12.83 10.32 1.66
N THR A 104 13.31 9.26 1.05
CA THR A 104 12.89 8.81 -0.28
C THR A 104 11.90 7.66 -0.16
N ILE A 105 10.74 7.81 -0.80
CA ILE A 105 9.65 6.83 -0.74
C ILE A 105 9.24 6.45 -2.16
N TYR A 106 9.07 5.16 -2.41
CA TYR A 106 8.53 4.66 -3.67
C TYR A 106 7.22 3.91 -3.44
N THR A 107 6.13 4.36 -4.06
CA THR A 107 4.86 3.64 -4.08
C THR A 107 4.67 2.96 -5.44
N LEU A 108 4.99 1.68 -5.47
CA LEU A 108 4.94 0.80 -6.64
C LEU A 108 3.49 0.38 -6.89
N GLY A 109 2.96 0.85 -8.03
CA GLY A 109 1.67 0.46 -8.60
C GLY A 109 0.43 0.95 -7.85
N THR A 110 0.56 2.06 -7.12
CA THR A 110 -0.54 2.78 -6.43
C THR A 110 -1.43 3.60 -7.38
N GLY A 111 -1.77 3.07 -8.56
CA GLY A 111 -2.70 3.71 -9.51
C GLY A 111 -2.36 5.17 -9.82
N THR A 112 -3.23 6.09 -9.39
CA THR A 112 -3.03 7.54 -9.62
C THR A 112 -1.86 8.10 -8.86
N GLY A 113 -1.33 7.43 -7.82
CA GLY A 113 -0.24 7.91 -6.96
C GLY A 113 -0.69 8.73 -5.75
N CYS A 114 -1.91 8.52 -5.26
CA CYS A 114 -2.50 9.32 -4.18
C CYS A 114 -1.65 9.31 -2.89
N LEU A 115 -1.17 8.14 -2.47
CA LEU A 115 -0.30 8.00 -1.30
C LEU A 115 1.01 8.79 -1.45
N ALA A 116 1.71 8.65 -2.59
CA ALA A 116 2.93 9.40 -2.87
C ALA A 116 2.70 10.92 -2.82
N ARG A 117 1.63 11.41 -3.46
CA ARG A 117 1.28 12.84 -3.41
C ARG A 117 1.01 13.30 -1.98
N THR A 118 0.26 12.52 -1.21
CA THR A 118 -0.08 12.86 0.18
C THR A 118 1.17 12.96 1.05
N LEU A 119 2.07 11.97 0.95
CA LEU A 119 3.33 11.97 1.68
C LEU A 119 4.23 13.15 1.28
N ALA A 120 4.35 13.45 -0.01
CA ALA A 120 5.12 14.60 -0.49
C ALA A 120 4.53 15.95 -0.06
N THR A 121 3.20 16.08 -0.09
CA THR A 121 2.50 17.30 0.36
C THR A 121 2.68 17.52 1.86
N LEU A 122 2.44 16.50 2.68
CA LEU A 122 2.60 16.62 4.14
C LEU A 122 4.08 16.70 4.57
N GLY A 123 4.97 16.03 3.83
CA GLY A 123 6.41 16.08 4.06
C GLY A 123 7.02 17.45 3.81
N ASN A 124 6.47 18.23 2.87
CA ASN A 124 6.87 19.60 2.56
C ASN A 124 8.39 19.76 2.40
N GLY A 125 8.97 19.01 1.46
CA GLY A 125 10.41 18.98 1.17
C GLY A 125 11.24 18.03 2.03
N ARG A 126 10.65 17.43 3.08
CA ARG A 126 11.30 16.37 3.88
C ARG A 126 11.14 14.98 3.29
N ILE A 127 10.26 14.83 2.30
CA ILE A 127 9.94 13.57 1.64
C ILE A 127 9.96 13.80 0.13
N GLU A 128 10.77 13.03 -0.56
CA GLU A 128 10.69 12.84 -2.02
C GLU A 128 9.93 11.54 -2.28
N ALA A 129 8.78 11.63 -2.96
CA ALA A 129 7.92 10.47 -3.20
C ALA A 129 7.81 10.18 -4.70
N LEU A 130 8.16 8.97 -5.10
CA LEU A 130 7.97 8.45 -6.45
C LEU A 130 6.75 7.53 -6.47
N CYS A 131 5.92 7.61 -7.51
CA CYS A 131 5.06 6.50 -7.89
C CYS A 131 5.28 6.13 -9.35
N CYS A 132 4.91 4.90 -9.72
CA CYS A 132 4.91 4.47 -11.11
C CYS A 132 3.57 3.87 -11.52
N SER A 133 3.21 4.04 -12.79
CA SER A 133 2.13 3.29 -13.41
C SER A 133 2.29 3.26 -14.92
N PRO A 134 2.03 2.13 -15.60
CA PRO A 134 2.04 2.05 -17.07
C PRO A 134 0.78 2.67 -17.71
N THR A 135 -0.29 2.89 -16.94
CA THR A 135 -1.56 3.47 -17.42
C THR A 135 -1.45 4.98 -17.62
N ALA A 136 -1.81 5.47 -18.80
CA ALA A 136 -1.64 6.89 -19.17
C ALA A 136 -2.60 7.81 -18.39
N ALA A 137 -3.86 7.39 -18.20
CA ALA A 137 -4.81 8.14 -17.39
C ALA A 137 -4.38 8.34 -15.92
N ASN A 138 -3.57 7.44 -15.36
CA ASN A 138 -2.99 7.62 -14.03
C ASN A 138 -1.99 8.78 -14.01
N ARG A 139 -1.15 8.91 -15.06
CA ARG A 139 -0.23 10.04 -15.20
C ARG A 139 -0.98 11.37 -15.25
N THR A 140 -2.03 11.45 -16.06
CA THR A 140 -2.88 12.63 -16.16
C THR A 140 -3.50 12.99 -14.82
N SER A 141 -4.09 12.00 -14.13
CA SER A 141 -4.67 12.19 -12.79
C SER A 141 -3.64 12.62 -11.75
N PHE A 142 -2.43 12.05 -11.80
CA PHE A 142 -1.34 12.42 -10.90
C PHE A 142 -1.01 13.91 -11.03
N PHE A 143 -0.75 14.39 -12.24
CA PHE A 143 -0.36 15.79 -12.44
C PHE A 143 -1.50 16.78 -12.16
N ALA A 144 -2.75 16.39 -12.43
CA ALA A 144 -3.92 17.21 -12.09
C ALA A 144 -4.11 17.40 -10.57
N LYS A 145 -3.58 16.48 -9.76
CA LYS A 145 -3.71 16.49 -8.29
C LYS A 145 -2.36 16.58 -7.57
N ARG A 146 -1.26 16.87 -8.27
CA ARG A 146 0.14 16.70 -7.79
C ARG A 146 0.38 17.29 -6.40
N ALA A 147 -0.10 18.52 -6.18
CA ALA A 147 -0.06 19.26 -4.91
C ALA A 147 1.32 19.54 -4.27
N SER A 148 2.41 18.92 -4.75
CA SER A 148 3.78 19.14 -4.27
C SER A 148 4.78 18.88 -5.39
N GLU A 149 5.83 19.69 -5.50
CA GLU A 149 6.94 19.46 -6.43
C GLU A 149 7.80 18.25 -6.04
N HIS A 150 7.70 17.80 -4.78
CA HIS A 150 8.40 16.61 -4.27
C HIS A 150 7.64 15.29 -4.55
N ALA A 151 6.50 15.37 -5.25
CA ALA A 151 5.78 14.20 -5.76
C ALA A 151 6.18 13.97 -7.23
N HIS A 152 6.73 12.80 -7.52
CA HIS A 152 7.24 12.40 -8.83
C HIS A 152 6.48 11.22 -9.40
N PHE A 153 6.38 11.15 -10.72
CA PHE A 153 5.64 10.10 -11.43
C PHE A 153 6.47 9.53 -12.58
N PHE A 154 6.72 8.22 -12.52
CA PHE A 154 7.28 7.47 -13.64
C PHE A 154 6.17 6.81 -14.46
N HIS A 155 6.07 7.15 -15.75
CA HIS A 155 5.12 6.52 -16.67
C HIS A 155 5.71 5.25 -17.25
N GLY A 156 5.54 4.15 -16.53
CA GLY A 156 5.95 2.83 -16.95
C GLY A 156 5.69 1.78 -15.87
N PRO A 157 5.88 0.48 -16.19
CA PRO A 157 5.87 -0.58 -15.20
C PRO A 157 7.11 -0.50 -14.30
N PHE A 158 7.02 -1.09 -13.10
CA PHE A 158 8.11 -1.03 -12.11
C PHE A 158 9.42 -1.63 -12.63
N PHE A 159 9.35 -2.64 -13.49
CA PHE A 159 10.53 -3.34 -14.01
C PHE A 159 11.34 -2.54 -15.03
N GLU A 160 10.87 -1.35 -15.43
CA GLU A 160 11.63 -0.41 -16.26
C GLU A 160 12.43 0.60 -15.42
N LEU A 161 12.25 0.61 -14.10
CA LEU A 161 13.07 1.38 -13.16
C LEU A 161 14.33 0.58 -12.80
N ASP A 162 15.21 0.41 -13.78
CA ASP A 162 16.52 -0.20 -13.66
C ASP A 162 17.64 0.81 -13.36
N ASP A 163 18.84 0.30 -13.11
CA ASP A 163 20.00 1.12 -12.74
C ASP A 163 20.35 2.13 -13.85
N GLU A 164 20.18 1.73 -15.12
CA GLU A 164 20.37 2.60 -16.27
C GLU A 164 19.31 3.71 -16.26
N ARG A 165 18.03 3.37 -16.08
CA ARG A 165 16.94 4.32 -16.02
C ARG A 165 17.16 5.36 -14.93
N TYR A 166 17.51 4.94 -13.71
CA TYR A 166 17.84 5.88 -12.63
C TYR A 166 19.06 6.76 -12.96
N ALA A 167 20.05 6.24 -13.70
CA ALA A 167 21.26 6.97 -14.07
C ALA A 167 21.07 7.98 -15.21
N THR A 168 20.07 7.80 -16.08
CA THR A 168 19.88 8.64 -17.27
C THR A 168 18.68 9.58 -17.20
N ASP A 169 17.69 9.28 -16.37
CA ASP A 169 16.48 10.10 -16.25
C ASP A 169 16.67 11.17 -15.16
N ASP A 170 16.56 12.44 -15.56
CA ASP A 170 16.75 13.59 -14.67
C ASP A 170 15.63 13.66 -13.60
N ASP A 171 14.41 13.27 -13.94
CA ASP A 171 13.29 13.25 -12.98
C ASP A 171 13.50 12.17 -11.89
N LEU A 172 14.40 11.22 -12.11
CA LEU A 172 14.73 10.14 -11.18
C LEU A 172 16.01 10.38 -10.38
N LEU A 173 16.71 11.49 -10.61
CA LEU A 173 17.91 11.90 -9.87
C LEU A 173 17.76 11.79 -8.35
N PRO A 174 16.66 12.25 -7.72
CA PRO A 174 16.50 12.17 -6.26
C PRO A 174 16.50 10.75 -5.70
N PHE A 175 16.26 9.74 -6.55
CA PHE A 175 16.03 8.35 -6.14
C PHE A 175 17.20 7.41 -6.44
N ARG A 176 18.29 7.90 -7.05
CA ARG A 176 19.47 7.08 -7.40
C ARG A 176 20.11 6.37 -6.20
N GLY A 177 19.98 6.96 -5.01
CA GLY A 177 20.46 6.37 -3.76
C GLY A 177 19.57 5.26 -3.18
N GLY A 178 18.52 4.85 -3.88
CA GLY A 178 17.50 3.93 -3.38
C GLY A 178 16.48 4.61 -2.45
N PHE A 179 15.62 3.80 -1.85
CA PHE A 179 14.46 4.20 -1.06
C PHE A 179 14.57 3.81 0.40
N ASP A 180 14.17 4.72 1.29
CA ASP A 180 14.01 4.44 2.72
C ASP A 180 12.73 3.64 2.98
N VAL A 181 11.69 3.83 2.16
CA VAL A 181 10.48 3.01 2.13
C VAL A 181 10.10 2.70 0.69
N LEU A 182 9.98 1.41 0.36
CA LEU A 182 9.39 0.93 -0.88
C LEU A 182 8.08 0.23 -0.54
N LEU A 183 6.96 0.75 -1.04
CA LEU A 183 5.63 0.20 -0.83
C LEU A 183 5.10 -0.38 -2.14
N GLU A 184 4.90 -1.68 -2.17
CA GLU A 184 4.23 -2.41 -3.24
C GLU A 184 2.75 -2.56 -2.89
N ASP A 185 1.87 -2.03 -3.75
CA ASP A 185 0.42 -2.07 -3.51
C ASP A 185 -0.30 -2.89 -4.57
N THR A 186 -0.61 -4.15 -4.24
CA THR A 186 -1.42 -5.09 -5.03
C THR A 186 -0.96 -5.26 -6.49
N THR A 187 0.33 -5.08 -6.73
CA THR A 187 0.93 -4.97 -8.06
C THR A 187 1.59 -6.26 -8.52
N PHE A 188 2.32 -6.95 -7.65
CA PHE A 188 3.03 -8.18 -7.99
C PHE A 188 2.10 -9.25 -8.56
N GLN A 189 0.92 -9.39 -7.97
CA GLN A 189 -0.19 -10.25 -8.43
C GLN A 189 -0.79 -9.87 -9.81
N MET A 190 -0.33 -8.77 -10.43
CA MET A 190 -0.76 -8.35 -11.76
C MET A 190 0.26 -8.73 -12.85
N TYR A 191 1.46 -9.16 -12.44
CA TYR A 191 2.58 -9.46 -13.35
C TYR A 191 2.92 -10.95 -13.40
N ASP A 192 3.05 -11.60 -12.25
CA ASP A 192 3.56 -12.98 -12.15
C ASP A 192 3.28 -13.57 -10.75
N ARG A 193 3.45 -14.88 -10.61
CA ARG A 193 3.48 -15.62 -9.34
C ARG A 193 4.88 -15.67 -8.72
N ASP A 194 5.95 -15.48 -9.50
CA ASP A 194 7.32 -15.60 -9.00
C ASP A 194 7.72 -14.40 -8.11
N ARG A 195 7.34 -14.50 -6.82
CA ARG A 195 7.69 -13.50 -5.80
C ARG A 195 9.20 -13.38 -5.61
N LEU A 196 9.97 -14.44 -5.81
CA LEU A 196 11.42 -14.40 -5.65
C LEU A 196 12.04 -13.48 -6.71
N LYS A 197 11.64 -13.62 -7.98
CA LYS A 197 12.11 -12.76 -9.07
C LYS A 197 11.65 -11.31 -8.93
N GLN A 198 10.41 -11.09 -8.50
CA GLN A 198 9.90 -9.75 -8.24
C GLN A 198 10.68 -9.07 -7.10
N LEU A 199 10.98 -9.80 -6.03
CA LEU A 199 11.83 -9.31 -4.93
C LEU A 199 13.29 -9.10 -5.37
N GLU A 200 13.86 -10.00 -6.18
CA GLU A 200 15.21 -9.84 -6.75
C GLU A 200 15.33 -8.49 -7.51
N PHE A 201 14.25 -8.05 -8.16
CA PHE A 201 14.21 -6.76 -8.82
C PHE A 201 14.12 -5.59 -7.83
N VAL A 202 13.18 -5.60 -6.88
CA VAL A 202 12.91 -4.41 -6.06
C VAL A 202 13.87 -4.25 -4.87
N VAL A 203 14.34 -5.34 -4.27
CA VAL A 203 15.17 -5.31 -3.05
C VAL A 203 16.46 -4.50 -3.20
N PRO A 204 17.22 -4.58 -4.32
CA PRO A 204 18.40 -3.75 -4.51
C PRO A 204 18.16 -2.24 -4.49
N ARG A 205 16.92 -1.79 -4.69
CA ARG A 205 16.54 -0.37 -4.63
C ARG A 205 16.20 0.09 -3.21
N ILE A 206 16.14 -0.81 -2.23
CA ILE A 206 15.88 -0.47 -0.84
C ILE A 206 17.20 -0.15 -0.17
N ARG A 207 17.29 1.01 0.48
CA ARG A 207 18.49 1.43 1.21
C ARG A 207 18.83 0.47 2.35
N PRO A 208 20.09 0.41 2.79
CA PRO A 208 20.44 -0.20 4.07
C PRO A 208 19.56 0.37 5.19
N GLY A 209 18.85 -0.52 5.88
CA GLY A 209 17.89 -0.14 6.93
C GLY A 209 16.54 0.39 6.45
N GLY A 210 16.30 0.46 5.14
CA GLY A 210 15.01 0.77 4.55
C GLY A 210 13.99 -0.35 4.74
N LEU A 211 12.74 -0.04 4.40
CA LEU A 211 11.58 -0.90 4.60
C LEU A 211 10.96 -1.28 3.26
N LEU A 212 10.62 -2.57 3.10
CA LEU A 212 9.65 -3.02 2.11
C LEU A 212 8.28 -3.12 2.79
N VAL A 213 7.26 -2.50 2.22
CA VAL A 213 5.86 -2.71 2.61
C VAL A 213 5.14 -3.35 1.43
N GLN A 214 4.42 -4.44 1.67
CA GLN A 214 3.65 -5.12 0.62
C GLN A 214 2.20 -5.22 1.03
N VAL A 215 1.30 -4.78 0.16
CA VAL A 215 -0.14 -5.04 0.26
C VAL A 215 -0.49 -6.04 -0.81
N GLN A 216 -0.86 -7.26 -0.43
CA GLN A 216 -1.10 -8.34 -1.39
C GLN A 216 -2.45 -9.01 -1.15
N LYS A 217 -3.08 -9.45 -2.24
CA LYS A 217 -4.14 -10.45 -2.18
C LYS A 217 -3.50 -11.84 -2.26
N LEU A 218 -3.71 -12.63 -1.22
CA LEU A 218 -3.13 -13.96 -1.13
C LEU A 218 -4.17 -15.04 -1.42
N ALA A 219 -3.72 -16.10 -2.08
CA ALA A 219 -4.46 -17.35 -2.15
C ALA A 219 -4.48 -18.04 -0.78
N HIS A 220 -5.42 -18.96 -0.60
CA HIS A 220 -5.49 -19.80 0.59
C HIS A 220 -5.38 -21.27 0.18
N GLU A 221 -4.71 -22.08 1.00
CA GLU A 221 -4.57 -23.53 0.75
C GLU A 221 -5.93 -24.23 0.74
N ASP A 222 -6.82 -23.83 1.66
CA ASP A 222 -8.22 -24.20 1.69
C ASP A 222 -9.03 -23.25 0.80
N ARG A 223 -9.55 -23.81 -0.29
CA ARG A 223 -10.36 -23.09 -1.27
C ARG A 223 -11.69 -22.61 -0.70
N ASP A 224 -12.31 -23.36 0.21
CA ASP A 224 -13.61 -22.99 0.78
C ASP A 224 -13.46 -21.77 1.69
N ILE A 225 -12.36 -21.69 2.44
CA ILE A 225 -12.01 -20.50 3.24
C ILE A 225 -11.78 -19.29 2.33
N TYR A 226 -11.02 -19.46 1.23
CA TYR A 226 -10.80 -18.37 0.27
C TYR A 226 -12.12 -17.86 -0.32
N GLU A 227 -12.97 -18.77 -0.78
CA GLU A 227 -14.25 -18.44 -1.41
C GLU A 227 -15.23 -17.82 -0.42
N GLU A 228 -15.24 -18.24 0.84
CA GLU A 228 -16.05 -17.60 1.89
C GLU A 228 -15.63 -16.15 2.12
N ARG A 229 -14.32 -15.88 2.19
CA ARG A 229 -13.80 -14.50 2.31
C ARG A 229 -14.12 -13.66 1.07
N GLU A 230 -14.10 -14.26 -0.13
CA GLU A 230 -14.53 -13.57 -1.35
C GLU A 230 -16.03 -13.26 -1.33
N ARG A 231 -16.89 -14.18 -0.88
CA ARG A 231 -18.33 -13.95 -0.69
C ARG A 231 -18.57 -12.83 0.32
N GLN A 232 -17.94 -12.87 1.49
CA GLN A 232 -18.05 -11.81 2.49
C GLN A 232 -17.67 -10.44 1.90
N LYS A 233 -16.57 -10.36 1.15
CA LYS A 233 -16.16 -9.14 0.46
C LYS A 233 -17.22 -8.66 -0.54
N ASP A 234 -17.73 -9.53 -1.40
CA ASP A 234 -18.62 -9.12 -2.47
C ASP A 234 -20.05 -8.83 -1.97
N GLU A 235 -20.60 -9.68 -1.10
CA GLU A 235 -21.99 -9.62 -0.62
C GLU A 235 -22.19 -8.65 0.55
N VAL A 236 -21.17 -8.45 1.40
CA VAL A 236 -21.28 -7.61 2.60
C VAL A 236 -20.54 -6.28 2.44
N PHE A 237 -19.27 -6.30 2.01
CA PHE A 237 -18.50 -5.05 1.91
C PHE A 237 -18.83 -4.27 0.64
N LYS A 238 -18.66 -4.88 -0.53
CA LYS A 238 -18.82 -4.18 -1.82
C LYS A 238 -20.26 -3.78 -2.10
N SER A 239 -21.25 -4.51 -1.59
CA SER A 239 -22.68 -4.17 -1.74
C SER A 239 -23.05 -2.82 -1.11
N ARG A 240 -22.19 -2.27 -0.23
CA ARG A 240 -22.32 -0.89 0.29
C ARG A 240 -22.03 0.17 -0.77
N PHE A 241 -21.28 -0.17 -1.82
CA PHE A 241 -20.71 0.79 -2.78
C PHE A 241 -21.09 0.47 -4.23
N PHE A 242 -21.33 -0.80 -4.56
CA PHE A 242 -21.60 -1.27 -5.91
C PHE A 242 -22.94 -2.00 -5.98
N SER A 243 -23.71 -1.74 -7.04
CA SER A 243 -24.87 -2.57 -7.38
C SER A 243 -24.44 -3.99 -7.75
N THR A 244 -25.36 -4.95 -7.61
CA THR A 244 -25.12 -6.37 -7.95
C THR A 244 -24.65 -6.54 -9.40
N GLY A 245 -25.22 -5.79 -10.34
CA GLY A 245 -24.80 -5.80 -11.75
C GLY A 245 -23.34 -5.35 -11.94
N HIS A 246 -22.90 -4.32 -11.21
CA HIS A 246 -21.51 -3.89 -11.23
C HIS A 246 -20.56 -4.90 -10.57
N ILE A 247 -20.98 -5.57 -9.50
CA ILE A 247 -20.17 -6.61 -8.84
C ILE A 247 -19.94 -7.79 -9.80
N SER A 248 -21.00 -8.27 -10.46
CA SER A 248 -20.89 -9.39 -11.42
C SER A 248 -19.99 -9.04 -12.61
N LYS A 249 -20.19 -7.87 -13.24
CA LYS A 249 -19.37 -7.43 -14.38
C LYS A 249 -17.88 -7.35 -14.03
N LYS A 250 -17.54 -6.88 -12.82
CA LYS A 250 -16.14 -6.83 -12.34
C LYS A 250 -15.54 -8.21 -12.13
N LYS A 251 -16.33 -9.19 -11.68
CA LYS A 251 -15.86 -10.55 -11.46
C LYS A 251 -15.41 -11.19 -12.78
N ASP A 252 -16.18 -10.96 -13.84
CA ASP A 252 -15.89 -11.50 -15.17
C ASP A 252 -14.70 -10.81 -15.84
N GLU A 253 -14.53 -9.48 -15.66
CA GLU A 253 -13.49 -8.70 -16.34
C GLU A 253 -12.08 -8.78 -15.70
N VAL A 254 -11.98 -8.94 -14.38
CA VAL A 254 -10.71 -8.77 -13.65
C VAL A 254 -10.32 -9.98 -12.81
N LEU A 255 -11.27 -10.56 -12.06
CA LEU A 255 -10.95 -11.55 -11.04
C LEU A 255 -10.50 -12.90 -11.63
N ASN A 256 -11.09 -13.33 -12.74
CA ASN A 256 -10.70 -14.59 -13.38
C ASN A 256 -9.24 -14.55 -13.85
N THR A 257 -8.81 -13.44 -14.43
CA THR A 257 -7.44 -13.25 -14.92
C THR A 257 -6.41 -13.13 -13.79
N MET A 258 -6.77 -12.49 -12.66
CA MET A 258 -5.86 -12.29 -11.53
C MET A 258 -5.75 -13.48 -10.59
N THR A 259 -6.73 -14.39 -10.58
CA THR A 259 -6.74 -15.52 -9.63
C THR A 259 -5.53 -16.42 -9.81
N ASP A 260 -5.10 -16.62 -11.06
CA ASP A 260 -3.96 -17.48 -11.37
C ASP A 260 -2.59 -16.88 -10.99
N LEU A 261 -2.53 -15.59 -10.65
CA LEU A 261 -1.30 -14.87 -10.30
C LEU A 261 -1.14 -14.60 -8.80
N GLN A 262 -2.12 -15.02 -8.00
CA GLN A 262 -2.03 -14.99 -6.54
C GLN A 262 -1.14 -16.13 -6.05
N VAL A 263 -0.49 -15.90 -4.91
CA VAL A 263 0.29 -16.92 -4.18
C VAL A 263 -0.21 -16.98 -2.75
N ASP A 264 0.04 -18.08 -2.06
CA ASP A 264 -0.29 -18.22 -0.65
C ASP A 264 0.71 -17.49 0.25
N LEU A 265 0.38 -17.44 1.54
CA LEU A 265 1.24 -16.84 2.56
C LEU A 265 2.57 -17.59 2.70
N ALA A 266 2.59 -18.92 2.60
CA ALA A 266 3.79 -19.72 2.73
C ALA A 266 4.83 -19.40 1.64
N THR A 267 4.38 -19.29 0.39
CA THR A 267 5.19 -18.89 -0.77
C THR A 267 5.74 -17.48 -0.59
N THR A 268 4.91 -16.55 -0.11
CA THR A 268 5.32 -15.17 0.20
C THR A 268 6.40 -15.15 1.28
N VAL A 269 6.21 -15.89 2.37
CA VAL A 269 7.19 -16.01 3.47
C VAL A 269 8.50 -16.62 2.97
N ALA A 270 8.45 -17.67 2.16
CA ALA A 270 9.64 -18.30 1.61
C ALA A 270 10.45 -17.31 0.74
N ALA A 271 9.79 -16.53 -0.10
CA ALA A 271 10.44 -15.51 -0.91
C ALA A 271 11.03 -14.39 -0.05
N LEU A 272 10.31 -13.91 0.97
CA LEU A 272 10.80 -12.87 1.88
C LEU A 272 12.03 -13.32 2.68
N ARG A 273 12.06 -14.58 3.16
CA ARG A 273 13.22 -15.15 3.88
C ARG A 273 14.51 -15.15 3.07
N ALA A 274 14.43 -15.13 1.74
CA ALA A 274 15.61 -15.07 0.88
C ALA A 274 16.29 -13.69 0.90
N PHE A 275 15.59 -12.63 1.31
CA PHE A 275 16.06 -11.24 1.20
C PHE A 275 16.04 -10.45 2.51
N PHE A 276 15.19 -10.83 3.46
CA PHE A 276 14.95 -10.07 4.69
C PHE A 276 15.15 -10.92 5.95
N ARG A 277 15.80 -10.34 6.95
CA ARG A 277 15.93 -10.88 8.31
C ARG A 277 14.62 -10.81 9.09
N TYR A 278 13.78 -9.83 8.78
CA TYR A 278 12.59 -9.51 9.55
C TYR A 278 11.42 -9.23 8.62
N SER A 279 10.27 -9.87 8.89
CA SER A 279 9.00 -9.59 8.23
C SER A 279 7.84 -9.76 9.22
N VAL A 280 6.94 -8.78 9.24
CA VAL A 280 5.81 -8.72 10.16
C VAL A 280 4.52 -8.44 9.39
N LEU A 281 3.51 -9.27 9.63
CA LEU A 281 2.13 -9.02 9.26
C LEU A 281 1.53 -7.94 10.16
N THR A 282 1.13 -6.83 9.56
CA THR A 282 0.58 -5.67 10.29
C THR A 282 -0.91 -5.47 10.07
N TRP A 283 -1.49 -6.10 9.05
CA TRP A 283 -2.90 -5.99 8.71
C TRP A 283 -3.38 -7.20 7.90
N ASN A 284 -4.61 -7.63 8.13
CA ASN A 284 -5.32 -8.62 7.33
C ASN A 284 -6.80 -8.25 7.23
N SER A 285 -7.36 -8.30 6.02
CA SER A 285 -8.78 -8.09 5.79
C SER A 285 -9.27 -9.01 4.66
N GLY A 286 -9.96 -10.09 5.04
CA GLY A 286 -10.30 -11.18 4.14
C GLY A 286 -9.05 -11.85 3.55
N ASN A 287 -8.91 -11.78 2.23
CA ASN A 287 -7.76 -12.34 1.49
C ASN A 287 -6.62 -11.34 1.28
N PHE A 288 -6.69 -10.13 1.86
CA PHE A 288 -5.67 -9.10 1.70
C PHE A 288 -4.82 -8.96 2.95
N TYR A 289 -3.53 -8.70 2.76
CA TYR A 289 -2.52 -8.68 3.81
C TYR A 289 -1.55 -7.52 3.61
N THR A 290 -1.16 -6.87 4.71
CA THR A 290 -0.02 -5.93 4.72
C THR A 290 1.15 -6.56 5.45
N ILE A 291 2.31 -6.62 4.80
CA ILE A 291 3.56 -7.13 5.35
C ILE A 291 4.61 -6.02 5.34
N VAL A 292 5.29 -5.80 6.46
CA VAL A 292 6.46 -4.92 6.58
C VAL A 292 7.70 -5.78 6.71
N SER A 293 8.72 -5.57 5.87
CA SER A 293 9.97 -6.33 5.87
C SER A 293 11.20 -5.42 5.86
N SER A 294 12.28 -5.86 6.53
CA SER A 294 13.57 -5.17 6.52
C SER A 294 14.70 -6.08 7.01
N ASN A 295 15.93 -5.64 6.76
CA ASN A 295 17.13 -6.18 7.40
C ASN A 295 17.52 -5.41 8.68
N SER A 296 16.81 -4.32 9.01
CA SER A 296 17.00 -3.52 10.21
C SER A 296 15.88 -3.76 11.22
N ARG A 297 16.24 -4.38 12.34
CA ARG A 297 15.32 -4.62 13.47
C ARG A 297 14.72 -3.31 13.97
N SER A 298 15.56 -2.30 14.18
CA SER A 298 15.14 -1.00 14.70
C SER A 298 14.18 -0.28 13.76
N SER A 299 14.35 -0.40 12.44
CA SER A 299 13.45 0.23 11.47
C SER A 299 12.07 -0.42 11.49
N VAL A 300 11.99 -1.75 11.60
CA VAL A 300 10.71 -2.47 11.70
C VAL A 300 9.98 -2.10 12.99
N LEU A 301 10.68 -2.15 14.13
CA LEU A 301 10.10 -1.76 15.42
C LEU A 301 9.68 -0.28 15.43
N GLU A 302 10.49 0.62 14.86
CA GLU A 302 10.16 2.05 14.79
C GLU A 302 8.88 2.26 13.98
N LEU A 303 8.77 1.73 12.75
CA LEU A 303 7.57 1.91 11.93
C LEU A 303 6.33 1.30 12.60
N ILE A 304 6.42 0.08 13.15
CA ILE A 304 5.28 -0.60 13.78
C ILE A 304 4.83 0.16 15.04
N SER A 305 5.77 0.65 15.86
CA SER A 305 5.46 1.46 17.04
C SER A 305 4.81 2.80 16.71
N LEU A 306 4.94 3.28 15.47
CA LEU A 306 4.29 4.49 14.99
C LEU A 306 2.85 4.26 14.49
N MET A 307 2.44 3.01 14.33
CA MET A 307 1.08 2.67 13.91
C MET A 307 0.14 2.54 15.12
N VAL A 308 -1.09 3.04 14.97
CA VAL A 308 -2.20 2.59 15.82
C VAL A 308 -2.61 1.16 15.46
N LYS A 309 -3.42 0.54 16.32
CA LYS A 309 -4.00 -0.78 16.05
C LYS A 309 -4.71 -0.81 14.69
N PRO A 310 -4.69 -1.94 13.96
CA PRO A 310 -5.31 -2.03 12.66
C PRO A 310 -6.84 -1.87 12.78
N ALA A 311 -7.39 -1.00 11.94
CA ALA A 311 -8.80 -0.65 11.91
C ALA A 311 -9.59 -1.65 11.05
N ILE A 312 -9.81 -2.85 11.61
CA ILE A 312 -10.48 -3.97 10.94
C ILE A 312 -11.58 -4.50 11.85
N PRO A 313 -12.84 -4.62 11.38
CA PRO A 313 -13.87 -5.30 12.15
C PRO A 313 -13.55 -6.80 12.31
N PRO A 314 -13.90 -7.42 13.46
CA PRO A 314 -13.50 -8.79 13.78
C PRO A 314 -13.84 -9.83 12.71
N GLY A 315 -14.95 -9.65 11.96
CA GLY A 315 -15.35 -10.56 10.90
C GLY A 315 -14.42 -10.62 9.69
N TYR A 316 -13.55 -9.62 9.50
CA TYR A 316 -12.62 -9.53 8.37
C TYR A 316 -11.17 -9.86 8.76
N CYS A 317 -10.84 -9.91 10.06
CA CYS A 317 -9.49 -10.19 10.52
C CYS A 317 -9.35 -11.67 10.89
N HIS A 318 -8.44 -12.37 10.22
CA HIS A 318 -8.19 -13.81 10.39
C HIS A 318 -6.83 -14.10 11.02
N GLU A 319 -6.06 -13.07 11.35
CA GLU A 319 -4.70 -13.17 11.90
C GLU A 319 -4.60 -12.56 13.29
N ARG A 320 -3.61 -13.01 14.07
CA ARG A 320 -3.21 -12.33 15.32
C ARG A 320 -2.18 -11.25 15.00
N LEU A 321 -2.56 -9.98 15.12
CA LEU A 321 -1.73 -8.86 14.66
C LEU A 321 -1.13 -8.05 15.83
N PRO A 322 0.15 -7.64 15.76
CA PRO A 322 1.10 -7.95 14.69
C PRO A 322 1.60 -9.39 14.81
N ALA A 323 1.88 -10.03 13.68
CA ALA A 323 2.44 -11.39 13.64
C ALA A 323 3.79 -11.39 12.94
N THR A 324 4.82 -11.92 13.60
CA THR A 324 6.13 -12.10 12.96
C THR A 324 6.09 -13.35 12.09
N ILE A 325 6.48 -13.22 10.82
CA ILE A 325 6.49 -14.32 9.83
C ILE A 325 7.89 -14.68 9.34
N VAL A 326 8.82 -13.73 9.46
CA VAL A 326 10.27 -13.94 9.31
C VAL A 326 10.95 -13.24 10.48
N ASP A 327 11.82 -13.95 11.19
CA ASP A 327 12.54 -13.44 12.35
C ASP A 327 13.91 -14.11 12.48
N THR A 328 14.71 -13.64 13.44
CA THR A 328 15.96 -14.27 13.85
C THR A 328 15.90 -14.72 15.31
N GLU A 329 16.57 -15.83 15.65
CA GLU A 329 16.59 -16.34 17.04
C GLU A 329 17.35 -15.43 18.00
N VAL A 330 18.38 -14.71 17.51
CA VAL A 330 19.30 -13.92 18.34
C VAL A 330 18.69 -12.56 18.71
N GLU A 331 17.93 -11.95 17.81
CA GLU A 331 17.39 -10.59 17.96
C GLU A 331 15.89 -10.54 17.59
N ALA A 332 15.10 -11.46 18.15
CA ALA A 332 13.69 -11.63 17.80
C ALA A 332 12.87 -10.33 17.93
N LEU A 333 11.92 -10.11 17.02
CA LEU A 333 11.02 -8.95 17.04
C LEU A 333 9.88 -9.11 18.04
N ALA A 334 9.33 -10.32 18.15
CA ALA A 334 8.04 -10.57 18.79
C ALA A 334 7.88 -9.95 20.21
N PRO A 335 8.88 -9.96 21.10
CA PRO A 335 8.74 -9.38 22.44
C PRO A 335 8.55 -7.85 22.45
N ASP A 336 9.02 -7.16 21.41
CA ASP A 336 9.09 -5.69 21.37
C ASP A 336 8.06 -5.08 20.40
N LEU A 337 7.30 -5.91 19.69
CA LEU A 337 6.26 -5.45 18.77
C LEU A 337 5.11 -4.81 19.54
N THR A 338 4.94 -3.51 19.37
CA THR A 338 3.89 -2.73 20.02
C THR A 338 3.29 -1.75 19.04
N TRP A 339 1.97 -1.55 19.14
CA TRP A 339 1.30 -0.42 18.51
C TRP A 339 1.37 0.78 19.46
N ARG A 340 1.43 2.01 18.93
CA ARG A 340 1.16 3.17 19.77
C ARG A 340 -0.32 3.24 20.13
N SER A 341 -0.59 3.90 21.26
CA SER A 341 -1.95 4.37 21.57
C SER A 341 -2.39 5.45 20.57
N ALA A 342 -3.71 5.52 20.34
CA ALA A 342 -4.30 6.61 19.59
C ALA A 342 -4.15 7.94 20.35
N ASN A 343 -3.80 8.99 19.64
CA ASN A 343 -3.81 10.36 20.13
C ASN A 343 -5.18 10.97 19.86
N THR A 344 -6.17 10.54 20.65
CA THR A 344 -7.56 10.98 20.50
C THR A 344 -7.69 12.45 20.91
N MET A 345 -8.27 13.28 20.04
CA MET A 345 -8.67 14.63 20.43
C MET A 345 -9.82 14.54 21.45
N VAL A 346 -9.51 14.62 22.75
CA VAL A 346 -10.55 14.80 23.76
C VAL A 346 -11.10 16.22 23.58
N PRO A 347 -12.42 16.40 23.37
CA PRO A 347 -13.01 17.72 23.45
C PRO A 347 -12.74 18.23 24.87
N LEU A 348 -11.97 19.31 25.00
CA LEU A 348 -11.93 20.09 26.23
C LEU A 348 -13.33 20.65 26.43
N ALA A 349 -14.21 19.90 27.11
CA ALA A 349 -15.47 20.45 27.57
C ALA A 349 -15.12 21.65 28.46
N PRO A 350 -15.65 22.86 28.19
CA PRO A 350 -15.45 23.96 29.09
C PRO A 350 -16.01 23.53 30.44
N LYS A 351 -15.19 23.56 31.49
CA LYS A 351 -15.68 23.44 32.85
C LYS A 351 -16.72 24.53 33.03
N LEU A 352 -18.00 24.16 32.99
CA LEU A 352 -19.09 25.00 33.45
C LEU A 352 -18.80 25.26 34.93
N GLY A 353 -18.16 26.41 35.17
CA GLY A 353 -17.97 26.95 36.50
C GLY A 353 -19.35 27.08 37.11
N ILE A 354 -19.59 26.32 38.17
CA ILE A 354 -20.71 26.52 39.07
C ILE A 354 -20.53 27.93 39.64
N MET A 355 -21.22 28.92 39.06
CA MET A 355 -21.45 30.20 39.73
C MET A 355 -22.38 29.90 40.91
N LYS A 356 -21.83 30.01 42.12
CA LYS A 356 -22.61 30.11 43.36
C LYS A 356 -23.14 31.51 43.53
#